data_AF-A0A9N7NG57-F1
#
_entry.id   AF-A0A9N7NG57-F1
#
_cell.length_a   1.000
_cell.length_b   1.000
_cell.length_c   1.000
_cell.angle_alpha   90.00
_cell.angle_beta   90.00
_cell.angle_gamma   90.00
#
_symmetry.space_group_name_H-M   'P 1'
#
loop_
_entity.id
_entity.type
_entity.pdbx_description
1 polymer ?
#
loop_
_entity_poly.entity_id
_entity_poly.type
_entity_poly.pdbx_seq_one_letter_code
_entity_poly.pdbx_strand_id
1 'polypeptide(L)'
;MGEQAHVQIHNPPKPEFHSQSILYQQLAVKAGDTIYQRFIALCGGQHSICPDTVLTLSPQQLKQIGVSGRKASYIYDLANKYKSGILSDDMVVKMDDKSLFTMLTMVKGIGSWSVHMFMILSLQRPDVLPVSDFKVRKGVQMLYGLDELPKPSQMEQLCEKWRPYRSVGAWYMWRLMEAKALVQEAGSRGLQGGVVQPLQQIEPNQEGHQHQLQFVEQVNGISNIG
;
A
#
# COMPACT_ATOMS: atom_id res chain seq x y z
N MET A 1 -11.65 33.10 -14.20
CA MET A 1 -12.60 31.96 -14.35
C MET A 1 -11.81 30.70 -14.12
N GLY A 2 -11.96 30.08 -12.95
CA GLY A 2 -11.17 28.92 -12.54
C GLY A 2 -11.72 27.65 -13.17
N GLU A 3 -10.85 26.96 -13.89
CA GLU A 3 -11.11 25.64 -14.48
C GLU A 3 -11.19 24.62 -13.35
N GLN A 4 -12.40 24.14 -13.05
CA GLN A 4 -12.60 23.09 -12.06
C GLN A 4 -12.05 21.79 -12.63
N ALA A 5 -10.91 21.36 -12.10
CA ALA A 5 -10.40 20.01 -12.30
C ALA A 5 -11.44 19.01 -11.80
N HIS A 6 -12.19 18.42 -12.73
CA HIS A 6 -13.04 17.28 -12.47
C HIS A 6 -12.15 16.11 -12.06
N VAL A 7 -11.97 15.93 -10.74
CA VAL A 7 -11.46 14.67 -10.20
C VAL A 7 -12.51 13.62 -10.54
N GLN A 8 -12.20 12.81 -11.55
CA GLN A 8 -12.97 11.62 -11.89
C GLN A 8 -12.88 10.67 -10.68
N ILE A 9 -13.86 10.74 -9.78
CA ILE A 9 -14.02 9.77 -8.71
C ILE A 9 -14.40 8.47 -9.41
N HIS A 10 -13.41 7.60 -9.62
CA HIS A 10 -13.63 6.28 -10.19
C HIS A 10 -14.64 5.56 -9.32
N ASN A 11 -15.79 5.21 -9.91
CA ASN A 11 -16.84 4.48 -9.22
C ASN A 11 -16.22 3.18 -8.68
N PRO A 12 -16.27 2.87 -7.37
CA PRO A 12 -15.59 1.70 -6.85
C PRO A 12 -16.17 0.45 -7.53
N PRO A 13 -15.33 -0.53 -7.90
CA PRO A 13 -15.85 -1.82 -8.33
C PRO A 13 -16.79 -2.33 -7.23
N LYS A 14 -17.92 -2.91 -7.63
CA LYS A 14 -18.83 -3.61 -6.72
C LYS A 14 -17.99 -4.56 -5.86
N PRO A 15 -18.29 -4.75 -4.57
CA PRO A 15 -17.57 -5.71 -3.75
C PRO A 15 -17.90 -7.12 -4.22
N GLU A 16 -17.28 -7.55 -5.32
CA GLU A 16 -17.37 -8.90 -5.85
C GLU A 16 -16.74 -9.84 -4.83
N PHE A 17 -17.49 -10.78 -4.26
CA PHE A 17 -17.00 -11.97 -3.54
C PHE A 17 -15.45 -12.08 -3.37
N HIS A 18 -14.89 -11.55 -2.27
CA HIS A 18 -13.44 -11.29 -2.14
C HIS A 18 -12.56 -12.51 -1.80
N SER A 19 -12.76 -13.62 -2.52
CA SER A 19 -11.77 -14.72 -2.60
C SER A 19 -10.39 -14.21 -3.04
N GLN A 20 -10.34 -13.16 -3.87
CA GLN A 20 -9.10 -12.49 -4.29
C GLN A 20 -8.22 -12.07 -3.10
N SER A 21 -8.81 -11.47 -2.06
CA SER A 21 -8.05 -11.02 -0.89
C SER A 21 -7.34 -12.19 -0.18
N ILE A 22 -8.01 -13.35 -0.07
CA ILE A 22 -7.46 -14.58 0.51
C ILE A 22 -6.35 -15.15 -0.38
N LEU A 23 -6.55 -15.13 -1.70
CA LEU A 23 -5.58 -15.64 -2.68
C LEU A 23 -4.26 -14.86 -2.64
N TYR A 24 -4.29 -13.54 -2.44
CA TYR A 24 -3.09 -12.69 -2.43
C TYR A 24 -2.30 -12.74 -1.12
N GLN A 25 -2.86 -13.28 -0.02
CA GLN A 25 -2.19 -13.29 1.29
C GLN A 25 -0.80 -13.94 1.23
N GLN A 26 0.20 -13.27 1.83
CA GLN A 26 1.58 -13.80 1.97
C GLN A 26 2.27 -14.12 0.62
N LEU A 27 1.91 -13.42 -0.46
CA LEU A 27 2.53 -13.58 -1.77
C LEU A 27 3.07 -12.25 -2.30
N ALA A 28 4.09 -12.34 -3.15
CA ALA A 28 4.43 -11.23 -4.04
C ALA A 28 3.27 -10.95 -5.00
N VAL A 29 3.06 -9.69 -5.37
CA VAL A 29 1.93 -9.24 -6.22
C VAL A 29 1.80 -10.10 -7.49
N LYS A 30 2.89 -10.27 -8.24
CA LYS A 30 2.92 -11.08 -9.47
C LYS A 30 2.47 -12.53 -9.27
N ALA A 31 2.80 -13.13 -8.12
CA ALA A 31 2.39 -14.49 -7.79
C ALA A 31 0.89 -14.54 -7.45
N GLY A 32 0.40 -13.55 -6.71
CA GLY A 32 -1.03 -13.36 -6.46
C GLY A 32 -1.84 -13.21 -7.75
N ASP A 33 -1.39 -12.34 -8.65
CA ASP A 33 -2.01 -12.11 -9.97
C ASP A 33 -2.11 -13.41 -10.77
N THR A 34 -1.01 -14.16 -10.84
CA THR A 34 -0.96 -15.42 -11.58
C THR A 34 -1.96 -16.46 -11.05
N ILE A 35 -2.01 -16.63 -9.72
CA ILE A 35 -2.94 -17.56 -9.08
C ILE A 35 -4.39 -17.11 -9.30
N TYR A 36 -4.65 -15.81 -9.18
CA TYR A 36 -6.00 -15.27 -9.34
C TYR A 36 -6.53 -15.43 -10.77
N GLN A 37 -5.69 -15.16 -11.79
CA GLN A 37 -6.09 -15.39 -13.19
C GLN A 37 -6.41 -16.86 -13.48
N ARG A 38 -5.63 -17.78 -12.93
CA ARG A 38 -5.92 -19.22 -13.04
C ARG A 38 -7.20 -19.61 -12.29
N PHE A 39 -7.47 -18.99 -11.14
CA PHE A 39 -8.71 -19.18 -10.39
C PHE A 39 -9.93 -18.69 -11.17
N ILE A 40 -9.86 -17.51 -11.78
CA ILE A 40 -10.90 -16.98 -12.69
C ILE A 40 -11.17 -17.96 -13.83
N ALA A 41 -10.11 -18.45 -14.49
CA ALA A 41 -10.24 -19.41 -15.58
C ALA A 41 -10.88 -20.72 -15.11
N LEU A 42 -10.51 -21.21 -13.92
CA LEU A 42 -11.08 -22.41 -13.31
C LEU A 42 -12.58 -22.25 -12.98
N CYS A 43 -13.01 -21.05 -12.60
CA CYS A 43 -14.42 -20.73 -12.37
C CYS A 43 -15.22 -20.49 -13.66
N GLY A 44 -14.57 -20.50 -14.84
CA GLY A 44 -15.24 -20.22 -16.12
C GLY A 44 -15.44 -18.73 -16.43
N GLY A 45 -14.58 -17.86 -15.88
CA GLY A 45 -14.59 -16.41 -16.12
C GLY A 45 -14.97 -15.57 -14.91
N GLN A 46 -14.71 -14.26 -14.98
CA GLN A 46 -14.87 -13.34 -13.84
C GLN A 46 -16.31 -13.32 -13.31
N HIS A 47 -17.29 -13.24 -14.21
CA HIS A 47 -18.72 -13.20 -13.87
C HIS A 47 -19.27 -14.54 -13.35
N SER A 48 -18.50 -15.63 -13.48
CA SER A 48 -18.88 -16.97 -13.06
C SER A 48 -18.40 -17.29 -11.63
N ILE A 49 -17.66 -16.37 -11.00
CA ILE A 49 -17.22 -16.50 -9.61
C ILE A 49 -18.41 -16.24 -8.70
N CYS A 50 -19.05 -17.32 -8.27
CA CYS A 50 -20.11 -17.28 -7.27
C CYS A 50 -19.91 -18.42 -6.25
N PRO A 51 -20.61 -18.37 -5.09
CA PRO A 51 -20.48 -19.38 -4.06
C PRO A 51 -20.67 -20.81 -4.57
N ASP A 52 -21.66 -21.04 -5.43
CA ASP A 52 -21.94 -22.36 -5.98
C ASP A 52 -20.80 -22.88 -6.86
N THR A 53 -20.32 -22.07 -7.80
CA THR A 53 -19.15 -22.42 -8.64
C THR A 53 -17.95 -22.79 -7.78
N VAL A 54 -17.62 -21.94 -6.80
CA VAL A 54 -16.46 -22.15 -5.92
C VAL A 54 -16.57 -23.45 -5.12
N LEU A 55 -17.78 -23.79 -4.65
CA LEU A 55 -18.03 -25.01 -3.88
C LEU A 55 -17.96 -26.29 -4.75
N THR A 56 -18.07 -26.19 -6.08
CA THR A 56 -17.85 -27.34 -6.97
C THR A 56 -16.37 -27.65 -7.23
N LEU A 57 -15.47 -26.70 -6.98
CA LEU A 57 -14.04 -26.90 -7.22
C LEU A 57 -13.46 -27.88 -6.20
N SER A 58 -12.71 -28.87 -6.67
CA SER A 58 -12.01 -29.82 -5.81
C SER A 58 -10.74 -29.21 -5.20
N PRO A 59 -10.29 -29.69 -4.02
CA PRO A 59 -9.01 -29.28 -3.43
C PRO A 59 -7.82 -29.52 -4.36
N GLN A 60 -7.88 -30.56 -5.21
CA GLN A 60 -6.83 -30.87 -6.19
C GLN A 60 -6.75 -29.81 -7.29
N GLN A 61 -7.87 -29.36 -7.84
CA GLN A 61 -7.91 -28.28 -8.83
C GLN A 61 -7.36 -26.97 -8.25
N LEU A 62 -7.74 -26.62 -7.02
CA LEU A 62 -7.20 -25.44 -6.33
C LEU A 62 -5.68 -25.56 -6.11
N LYS A 63 -5.20 -26.74 -5.71
CA LYS A 63 -3.77 -26.98 -5.55
C LYS A 63 -2.99 -26.83 -6.86
N GLN A 64 -3.53 -27.32 -7.98
CA GLN A 64 -2.90 -27.23 -9.31
C GLN A 64 -2.67 -25.78 -9.76
N ILE A 65 -3.55 -24.85 -9.38
CA ILE A 65 -3.39 -23.43 -9.70
C ILE A 65 -2.51 -22.66 -8.70
N GLY A 66 -2.00 -23.32 -7.66
CA GLY A 66 -1.11 -22.73 -6.65
C GLY A 66 -1.78 -22.30 -5.34
N VAL A 67 -3.04 -22.66 -5.12
CA VAL A 67 -3.74 -22.36 -3.86
C VAL A 67 -3.36 -23.40 -2.80
N SER A 68 -2.88 -22.92 -1.64
CA SER A 68 -2.54 -23.80 -0.52
C SER A 68 -3.80 -24.41 0.11
N GLY A 69 -3.67 -25.56 0.78
CA GLY A 69 -4.81 -26.20 1.45
C GLY A 69 -5.49 -25.32 2.50
N ARG A 70 -4.72 -24.48 3.21
CA ARG A 70 -5.28 -23.48 4.13
C ARG A 70 -6.09 -22.40 3.41
N LYS A 71 -5.57 -21.83 2.32
CA LYS A 71 -6.33 -20.84 1.54
C LYS A 71 -7.58 -21.45 0.90
N ALA A 72 -7.51 -22.70 0.44
CA ALA A 72 -8.67 -23.41 -0.07
C ALA A 72 -9.77 -23.54 1.01
N SER A 73 -9.43 -23.93 2.24
CA SER A 73 -10.41 -24.03 3.32
C SER A 73 -11.04 -22.68 3.68
N TYR A 74 -10.29 -21.59 3.58
CA TYR A 74 -10.79 -20.22 3.79
C TYR A 74 -11.76 -19.79 2.68
N ILE A 75 -11.42 -20.08 1.42
CA ILE A 75 -12.27 -19.81 0.26
C ILE A 75 -13.59 -20.59 0.37
N TYR A 76 -13.56 -21.87 0.75
CA TYR A 76 -14.78 -22.65 0.94
C TYR A 76 -15.61 -22.16 2.13
N ASP A 77 -14.98 -21.77 3.23
CA ASP A 77 -15.68 -21.20 4.39
C ASP A 77 -16.38 -19.88 4.04
N LEU A 78 -15.71 -19.02 3.26
CA LEU A 78 -16.31 -17.80 2.71
C LEU A 78 -17.49 -18.15 1.78
N ALA A 79 -17.31 -19.05 0.83
CA ALA A 79 -18.37 -19.46 -0.10
C ALA A 79 -19.60 -20.03 0.63
N ASN A 80 -19.39 -20.87 1.65
CA ASN A 80 -20.49 -21.41 2.45
C ASN A 80 -21.27 -20.32 3.21
N LYS A 81 -20.59 -19.30 3.76
CA LYS A 81 -21.25 -18.19 4.44
C LYS A 81 -22.08 -17.32 3.49
N TYR A 82 -21.64 -17.17 2.24
CA TYR A 82 -22.45 -16.51 1.22
C TYR A 82 -23.64 -17.38 0.81
N LYS A 83 -23.42 -18.68 0.58
CA LYS A 83 -24.47 -19.63 0.21
C LYS A 83 -25.55 -19.77 1.28
N SER A 84 -25.19 -19.69 2.56
CA SER A 84 -26.14 -19.76 3.68
C SER A 84 -26.85 -18.43 3.98
N GLY A 85 -26.51 -17.35 3.28
CA GLY A 85 -27.06 -16.02 3.53
C GLY A 85 -26.52 -15.32 4.79
N ILE A 86 -25.50 -15.89 5.45
CA ILE A 86 -24.78 -15.22 6.55
C ILE A 86 -24.08 -13.95 6.02
N LEU A 87 -23.56 -14.01 4.79
CA LEU A 87 -22.97 -12.88 4.08
C LEU A 87 -23.68 -12.66 2.74
N SER A 88 -23.81 -11.40 2.34
CA SER A 88 -24.17 -11.00 0.99
C SER A 88 -23.50 -9.65 0.67
N ASP A 89 -23.26 -9.36 -0.60
CA ASP A 89 -22.64 -8.09 -1.03
C ASP A 89 -23.44 -6.89 -0.52
N ASP A 90 -24.77 -6.98 -0.63
CA ASP A 90 -25.72 -5.99 -0.14
C ASP A 90 -25.59 -5.72 1.36
N MET A 91 -25.49 -6.78 2.17
CA MET A 91 -25.29 -6.67 3.61
C MET A 91 -23.92 -6.06 3.92
N VAL A 92 -22.87 -6.51 3.24
CA VAL A 92 -21.49 -6.06 3.46
C VAL A 92 -21.34 -4.55 3.23
N VAL A 93 -21.99 -4.01 2.21
CA VAL A 93 -21.95 -2.56 1.91
C VAL A 93 -22.75 -1.74 2.93
N LYS A 94 -23.91 -2.26 3.35
CA LYS A 94 -24.86 -1.53 4.21
C LYS A 94 -24.55 -1.63 5.70
N MET A 95 -23.81 -2.65 6.13
CA MET A 95 -23.45 -2.87 7.54
C MET A 95 -22.61 -1.71 8.10
N ASP A 96 -22.88 -1.37 9.36
CA ASP A 96 -22.00 -0.51 10.14
C ASP A 96 -20.63 -1.17 10.39
N ASP A 97 -19.63 -0.35 10.67
CA ASP A 97 -18.24 -0.78 10.78
C ASP A 97 -18.01 -1.88 11.83
N LYS A 98 -18.72 -1.86 12.97
CA LYS A 98 -18.57 -2.84 14.04
C LYS A 98 -19.20 -4.18 13.66
N SER A 99 -20.41 -4.14 13.11
CA SER A 99 -21.10 -5.35 12.62
C SER A 99 -20.32 -6.00 11.49
N LEU A 100 -19.86 -5.20 10.52
CA LEU A 100 -19.05 -5.67 9.41
C LEU A 100 -17.77 -6.33 9.91
N PHE A 101 -17.07 -5.72 10.86
CA PHE A 101 -15.86 -6.28 11.42
C PHE A 101 -16.09 -7.63 12.08
N THR A 102 -17.14 -7.71 12.90
CA THR A 102 -17.53 -8.95 13.60
C THR A 102 -17.85 -10.05 12.59
N MET A 103 -18.66 -9.75 11.57
CA MET A 103 -19.09 -10.72 10.56
C MET A 103 -17.92 -11.23 9.71
N LEU A 104 -17.05 -10.35 9.24
CA LEU A 104 -15.92 -10.75 8.38
C LEU A 104 -14.84 -11.51 9.15
N THR A 105 -14.62 -11.20 10.44
CA THR A 105 -13.66 -11.96 11.26
C THR A 105 -14.14 -13.38 11.61
N MET A 106 -15.42 -13.70 11.43
CA MET A 106 -15.92 -15.08 11.53
C MET A 106 -15.51 -15.95 10.33
N VAL A 107 -15.06 -15.36 9.23
CA VAL A 107 -14.55 -16.11 8.08
C VAL A 107 -13.15 -16.63 8.41
N LYS A 108 -12.94 -17.94 8.27
CA LYS A 108 -11.62 -18.56 8.52
C LYS A 108 -10.57 -17.90 7.64
N GLY A 109 -9.44 -17.51 8.26
CA GLY A 109 -8.33 -16.87 7.56
C GLY A 109 -8.49 -15.36 7.29
N ILE A 110 -9.61 -14.76 7.70
CA ILE A 110 -9.80 -13.31 7.69
C ILE A 110 -9.59 -12.78 9.11
N GLY A 111 -8.45 -12.11 9.33
CA GLY A 111 -8.12 -11.47 10.59
C GLY A 111 -8.47 -9.99 10.62
N SER A 112 -8.31 -9.36 11.79
CA SER A 112 -8.59 -7.93 12.00
C SER A 112 -7.89 -7.01 10.99
N TRP A 113 -6.64 -7.32 10.64
CA TRP A 113 -5.87 -6.58 9.65
C TRP A 113 -6.57 -6.60 8.28
N SER A 114 -6.94 -7.80 7.79
CA SER A 114 -7.59 -7.96 6.48
C SER A 114 -8.92 -7.23 6.42
N VAL A 115 -9.70 -7.28 7.50
CA VAL A 115 -10.97 -6.54 7.59
C VAL A 115 -10.74 -5.04 7.52
N HIS A 116 -9.81 -4.49 8.30
CA HIS A 116 -9.52 -3.06 8.22
C HIS A 116 -9.01 -2.65 6.84
N MET A 117 -8.20 -3.47 6.19
CA MET A 117 -7.74 -3.19 4.82
C MET A 117 -8.90 -3.17 3.84
N PHE A 118 -9.83 -4.13 3.94
CA PHE A 118 -11.04 -4.16 3.11
C PHE A 118 -11.92 -2.92 3.34
N MET A 119 -12.13 -2.53 4.59
CA MET A 119 -12.93 -1.34 4.91
C MET A 119 -12.32 -0.05 4.35
N ILE A 120 -10.98 0.09 4.43
CA ILE A 120 -10.27 1.28 3.94
C ILE A 120 -10.18 1.30 2.40
N LEU A 121 -9.73 0.20 1.80
CA LEU A 121 -9.34 0.17 0.39
C LEU A 121 -10.47 -0.19 -0.57
N SER A 122 -11.46 -0.96 -0.10
CA SER A 122 -12.58 -1.39 -0.94
C SER A 122 -13.87 -0.63 -0.63
N LEU A 123 -14.20 -0.47 0.67
CA LEU A 123 -15.42 0.24 1.07
C LEU A 123 -15.21 1.75 1.31
N GLN A 124 -13.96 2.21 1.29
CA GLN A 124 -13.60 3.62 1.48
C GLN A 124 -14.19 4.22 2.77
N ARG A 125 -14.30 3.41 3.83
CA ARG A 125 -14.76 3.87 5.14
C ARG A 125 -13.73 4.90 5.68
N PRO A 126 -14.14 6.13 6.02
CA PRO A 126 -13.20 7.20 6.34
C PRO A 126 -12.57 7.06 7.74
N ASP A 127 -13.24 6.35 8.65
CA ASP A 127 -12.91 6.36 10.07
C ASP A 127 -12.42 5.01 10.61
N VAL A 128 -11.58 4.32 9.84
CA VAL A 128 -11.00 3.03 10.24
C VAL A 128 -9.53 3.21 10.62
N LEU A 129 -9.17 2.73 11.81
CA LEU A 129 -7.80 2.70 12.32
C LEU A 129 -7.27 1.26 12.27
N PRO A 130 -6.29 0.93 11.40
CA PRO A 130 -5.77 -0.42 11.28
C PRO A 130 -4.75 -0.72 12.39
N VAL A 131 -5.22 -0.89 13.62
CA VAL A 131 -4.39 -1.04 14.84
C VAL A 131 -3.47 -2.27 14.85
N SER A 132 -3.68 -3.24 13.95
CA SER A 132 -2.83 -4.41 13.77
C SER A 132 -1.81 -4.26 12.64
N ASP A 133 -1.86 -3.18 11.86
CA ASP A 133 -0.93 -2.91 10.77
C ASP A 133 0.42 -2.42 11.31
N PHE A 134 1.48 -3.18 11.02
CA PHE A 134 2.82 -2.85 11.51
C PHE A 134 3.33 -1.51 10.99
N LYS A 135 3.12 -1.19 9.71
CA LYS A 135 3.61 0.06 9.11
C LYS A 135 2.87 1.25 9.69
N VAL A 136 1.56 1.15 9.90
CA VAL A 136 0.79 2.23 10.54
C VAL A 136 1.23 2.44 11.98
N ARG A 137 1.36 1.37 12.78
CA ARG A 137 1.88 1.48 14.16
C ARG A 137 3.29 2.08 14.20
N LYS A 138 4.15 1.71 13.25
CA LYS A 138 5.52 2.25 13.14
C LYS A 138 5.52 3.72 12.72
N GLY A 139 4.62 4.11 11.82
CA GLY A 139 4.41 5.51 11.46
C GLY A 139 3.94 6.33 12.65
N VAL A 140 2.97 5.84 13.43
CA VAL A 140 2.50 6.48 14.67
C VAL A 140 3.63 6.61 15.68
N GLN A 141 4.42 5.55 15.89
CA GLN A 141 5.61 5.60 16.73
C GLN A 141 6.52 6.77 16.34
N MET A 142 6.80 6.92 15.05
CA MET A 142 7.67 7.99 14.54
C MET A 142 7.02 9.37 14.66
N LEU A 143 5.74 9.51 14.31
CA LEU A 143 5.02 10.78 14.34
C LEU A 143 4.95 11.37 15.75
N TYR A 144 4.73 10.52 16.76
CA TYR A 144 4.63 10.93 18.16
C TYR A 144 5.93 10.79 18.96
N GLY A 145 7.05 10.40 18.30
CA GLY A 145 8.35 10.27 18.96
C GLY A 145 8.37 9.23 20.09
N LEU A 146 7.67 8.10 19.92
CA LEU A 146 7.58 7.07 20.96
C LEU A 146 8.79 6.12 20.92
N ASP A 147 9.32 5.76 22.09
CA ASP A 147 10.46 4.83 22.20
C ASP A 147 10.09 3.41 21.75
N GLU A 148 8.87 2.98 22.06
CA GLU A 148 8.36 1.65 21.74
C GLU A 148 7.25 1.69 20.68
N LEU A 149 7.07 0.55 19.98
CA LEU A 149 5.97 0.40 19.04
C LEU A 149 4.62 0.38 19.81
N PRO A 150 3.71 1.34 19.59
CA PRO A 150 2.47 1.44 20.36
C PRO A 150 1.63 0.17 20.20
N LYS A 151 1.11 -0.38 21.29
CA LYS A 151 0.20 -1.53 21.30
C LYS A 151 -1.14 -1.16 20.66
N PRO A 152 -1.92 -2.14 20.14
CA PRO A 152 -3.24 -1.86 19.58
C PRO A 152 -4.16 -1.06 20.51
N SER A 153 -4.11 -1.30 21.82
CA SER A 153 -4.90 -0.54 22.81
C SER A 153 -4.48 0.92 22.95
N GLN A 154 -3.21 1.24 22.73
CA GLN A 154 -2.69 2.61 22.79
C GLN A 154 -3.00 3.40 21.51
N MET A 155 -3.09 2.70 20.38
CA MET A 155 -3.38 3.32 19.07
C MET A 155 -4.67 4.12 19.07
N GLU A 156 -5.74 3.60 19.70
CA GLU A 156 -7.03 4.28 19.79
C GLU A 156 -6.91 5.65 20.49
N GLN A 157 -6.20 5.70 21.63
CA GLN A 157 -6.00 6.96 22.37
C GLN A 157 -5.11 7.95 21.60
N LEU A 158 -4.03 7.46 21.00
CA LEU A 158 -3.07 8.31 20.26
C LEU A 158 -3.73 8.94 19.02
N CYS A 159 -4.60 8.17 18.34
CA CYS A 159 -5.20 8.56 17.06
C CYS A 159 -6.62 9.12 17.21
N GLU A 160 -7.10 9.39 18.41
CA GLU A 160 -8.46 9.88 18.64
C GLU A 160 -8.72 11.21 17.91
N LYS A 161 -7.72 12.10 17.88
CA LYS A 161 -7.78 13.39 17.18
C LYS A 161 -7.86 13.25 15.64
N TRP A 162 -7.65 12.07 15.09
CA TRP A 162 -7.76 11.84 13.64
C TRP A 162 -9.20 11.58 13.20
N ARG A 163 -10.13 11.36 14.14
CA ARG A 163 -11.55 11.24 13.82
C ARG A 163 -12.06 12.53 13.15
N PRO A 164 -13.00 12.42 12.18
CA PRO A 164 -13.61 11.19 11.67
C PRO A 164 -12.86 10.59 10.46
N TYR A 165 -11.57 10.87 10.30
CA TYR A 165 -10.76 10.52 9.12
C TYR A 165 -9.53 9.66 9.47
N ARG A 166 -9.66 8.71 10.40
CA ARG A 166 -8.56 7.83 10.82
C ARG A 166 -7.93 7.06 9.66
N SER A 167 -8.69 6.76 8.60
CA SER A 167 -8.16 6.08 7.40
C SER A 167 -7.23 6.98 6.59
N VAL A 168 -7.45 8.29 6.59
CA VAL A 168 -6.52 9.28 6.00
C VAL A 168 -5.24 9.33 6.82
N GLY A 169 -5.34 9.34 8.16
CA GLY A 169 -4.18 9.25 9.04
C GLY A 169 -3.34 8.00 8.78
N ALA A 170 -3.99 6.84 8.68
CA ALA A 170 -3.33 5.57 8.32
C ALA A 170 -2.62 5.65 6.95
N TRP A 171 -3.26 6.27 5.96
CA TRP A 171 -2.66 6.49 4.64
C TRP A 171 -1.36 7.29 4.70
N TYR A 172 -1.34 8.39 5.48
CA TYR A 172 -0.12 9.16 5.70
C TYR A 172 0.98 8.34 6.40
N MET A 173 0.62 7.45 7.32
CA MET A 173 1.60 6.58 7.98
C MET A 173 2.25 5.60 7.00
N TRP A 174 1.49 5.06 6.04
CA TRP A 174 2.07 4.26 4.96
C TRP A 174 3.04 5.08 4.09
N ARG A 175 2.64 6.30 3.69
CA ARG A 175 3.51 7.20 2.91
C ARG A 175 4.80 7.56 3.66
N LEU A 176 4.70 7.83 4.97
CA LEU A 176 5.86 8.08 5.82
C LEU A 176 6.84 6.89 5.82
N MET A 177 6.31 5.67 5.95
CA MET A 177 7.13 4.46 5.95
C MET A 177 7.78 4.19 4.59
N GLU A 178 7.09 4.49 3.49
CA GLU A 178 7.66 4.38 2.13
C GLU A 178 8.76 5.42 1.88
N ALA A 179 8.51 6.69 2.22
CA ALA A 179 9.50 7.75 2.09
C ALA A 179 10.79 7.42 2.88
N LYS A 180 10.65 6.86 4.08
CA LYS A 180 11.79 6.41 4.89
C LYS A 180 12.58 5.29 4.21
N ALA A 181 11.89 4.28 3.66
CA ALA A 181 12.54 3.18 2.97
C ALA A 181 13.37 3.67 1.78
N LEU A 182 12.83 4.62 0.99
CA LEU A 182 13.54 5.22 -0.14
C LEU A 182 14.82 5.96 0.29
N VAL A 183 14.77 6.73 1.38
CA VAL A 183 15.95 7.42 1.92
C VAL A 183 17.02 6.43 2.39
N GLN A 184 16.63 5.33 3.03
CA GLN A 184 17.55 4.29 3.49
C GLN A 184 18.22 3.54 2.34
N GLU A 185 17.48 3.26 1.27
CA GLU A 185 18.02 2.65 0.04
C GLU A 185 19.02 3.59 -0.65
N ALA A 186 18.70 4.89 -0.75
CA ALA A 186 19.60 5.88 -1.33
C ALA A 186 20.91 6.00 -0.53
N GLY A 187 20.83 6.03 0.80
CA GLY A 187 22.02 6.05 1.68
C GLY A 187 22.87 4.79 1.54
N SER A 188 22.24 3.62 1.43
CA SER A 188 22.95 2.34 1.24
C SER A 188 23.66 2.26 -0.11
N ARG A 189 23.08 2.81 -1.18
CA ARG A 189 23.70 2.88 -2.51
C ARG A 189 24.84 3.91 -2.57
N GLY A 190 24.71 5.04 -1.87
CA GLY A 190 25.78 6.04 -1.74
C GLY A 190 27.04 5.50 -1.07
N LEU A 191 26.91 4.54 -0.15
CA LEU A 191 28.04 3.87 0.51
C LEU A 191 28.74 2.80 -0.34
N GLN A 192 28.12 2.31 -1.43
CA GLN A 192 28.76 1.36 -2.37
C GLN A 192 29.49 2.06 -3.54
N GLY A 193 29.35 3.37 -3.69
CA GLY A 193 29.86 4.13 -4.84
C GLY A 193 30.93 5.17 -4.52
N GLY A 194 31.83 4.91 -3.56
CA GLY A 194 32.80 5.91 -3.12
C GLY A 194 34.14 5.35 -2.65
N VAL A 195 34.97 4.85 -3.57
CA VAL A 195 36.41 5.06 -3.42
C VAL A 195 36.68 6.45 -3.99
N VAL A 196 36.54 7.47 -3.14
CA VAL A 196 37.10 8.79 -3.45
C VAL A 196 38.60 8.63 -3.27
N GLN A 197 39.36 8.60 -4.37
CA GLN A 197 40.81 8.72 -4.30
C GLN A 197 41.14 10.02 -3.57
N PRO A 198 42.05 10.03 -2.58
CA PRO A 198 42.51 11.28 -2.01
C PRO A 198 43.16 12.10 -3.12
N LEU A 199 42.72 13.34 -3.29
CA LEU A 199 43.37 14.34 -4.14
C LEU A 199 44.87 14.35 -3.84
N GLN A 200 45.68 13.86 -4.78
CA GLN A 200 47.11 14.07 -4.74
C GLN A 200 47.35 15.57 -4.75
N GLN A 201 48.09 16.05 -3.75
CA GLN A 201 48.54 17.42 -3.65
C GLN A 201 49.29 17.78 -4.93
N ILE A 202 48.75 18.73 -5.70
CA ILE A 202 49.44 19.33 -6.83
C ILE A 202 50.37 20.39 -6.22
N GLU A 203 51.66 20.07 -6.15
CA GLU A 203 52.74 21.02 -5.89
C GLU A 203 52.71 22.13 -6.98
N PRO A 204 52.91 23.41 -6.61
CA PRO A 204 52.82 24.51 -7.56
C PRO A 204 54.14 24.64 -8.32
N ASN A 205 54.19 24.23 -9.59
CA ASN A 205 55.31 24.58 -10.45
C ASN A 205 55.07 25.99 -11.01
N GLN A 206 55.86 26.94 -10.52
CA GLN A 206 55.98 28.29 -11.04
C GLN A 206 56.75 28.25 -12.36
N GLU A 207 56.11 28.57 -13.48
CA GLU A 207 56.75 29.12 -14.68
C GLU A 207 55.68 29.51 -15.71
N GLY A 208 55.69 30.77 -16.16
CA GLY A 208 54.84 31.23 -17.26
C GLY A 208 53.99 32.47 -16.97
N HIS A 209 54.64 33.56 -16.58
CA HIS A 209 54.08 34.90 -16.71
C HIS A 209 53.80 35.26 -18.18
N GLN A 210 52.84 36.17 -18.36
CA GLN A 210 52.53 36.98 -19.54
C GLN A 210 51.52 36.41 -20.55
N HIS A 211 50.49 37.23 -20.79
CA HIS A 211 49.28 37.04 -21.60
C HIS A 211 48.24 36.20 -20.86
N GLN A 212 47.28 36.79 -20.15
CA GLN A 212 46.13 37.42 -20.80
C GLN A 212 45.37 38.34 -19.82
N LEU A 213 46.04 39.37 -19.31
CA LEU A 213 45.37 40.58 -18.80
C LEU A 213 44.89 41.41 -20.00
N GLN A 214 43.85 40.91 -20.68
CA GLN A 214 43.12 41.61 -21.73
C GLN A 214 41.87 40.77 -22.02
N PHE A 215 40.86 40.83 -21.14
CA PHE A 215 39.48 40.43 -21.45
C PHE A 215 38.45 40.91 -20.41
N VAL A 216 38.91 41.48 -19.28
CA VAL A 216 38.01 41.96 -18.21
C VAL A 216 37.52 43.40 -18.43
N GLU A 217 37.98 44.11 -19.46
CA GLU A 217 37.48 45.47 -19.79
C GLU A 217 36.35 45.52 -20.83
N GLN A 218 35.88 44.38 -21.36
CA GLN A 218 34.93 44.37 -22.48
C GLN A 218 33.46 44.06 -22.14
N VAL A 219 33.08 43.88 -20.86
CA VAL A 219 31.68 43.55 -20.49
C VAL A 219 30.97 44.65 -19.67
N ASN A 220 31.67 45.69 -19.22
CA ASN A 220 31.05 46.86 -18.54
C ASN A 220 30.65 48.00 -19.50
N GLY A 221 30.67 47.76 -20.81
CA GLY A 221 30.42 48.77 -21.86
C GLY A 221 29.04 48.75 -22.51
N ILE A 222 28.05 48.01 -21.99
CA ILE A 222 26.68 48.05 -22.54
C ILE A 222 25.69 48.32 -21.41
N SER A 223 25.68 49.57 -20.95
CA SER A 223 24.50 50.21 -20.39
C SER A 223 23.94 51.17 -21.44
N ASN A 224 22.61 51.17 -21.60
CA ASN A 224 21.79 52.25 -22.16
C ASN A 224 21.72 52.45 -23.69
N ILE A 225 20.56 52.98 -24.11
CA ILE A 225 20.08 53.44 -25.44
C ILE A 225 19.26 52.37 -26.18
N GLY A 226 17.95 52.53 -26.43
CA GLY A 226 17.05 53.67 -26.21
C GLY A 226 15.58 53.29 -26.44
#